data_AF-A0A927N288-F1
#
_entry.id   AF-A0A927N288-F1
#
_cell.length_a   1.000
_cell.length_b   1.000
_cell.length_c   1.000
_cell.angle_alpha   90.00
_cell.angle_beta   90.00
_cell.angle_gamma   90.00
#
_symmetry.space_group_name_H-M   'P 1'
#
loop_
_entity.id
_entity.type
_entity.pdbx_description
1 polymer ?
#
loop_
_entity_poly.entity_id
_entity_poly.type
_entity_poly.pdbx_seq_one_letter_code
_entity_poly.pdbx_strand_id
1 'polypeptide(L)'
;MINGRIESLGLQGPDGVKRYAFGSYFIDATDLGDILPLARANHTVGREKGGAQASGGTGELNNPNPTADPMDQQAFTMVMAIGYPRSGGSDNRVSKPASYVTHEPSFRTFFADNLFDPSKEYSWDDGPNFWQYRRVSALSNFTSGSVLEDVSLLNFACNDFKSGVLLGVDDAAKAANTAAAKELSLSMLYYLQNEVPRPDGGTDYPALRLRPDVSGTLDGIAKTPYIREGRRIQSIGRIFEWHVEVDNRVALTGLPDSQGTAAQFTDSVGTGHYWLDIHGGPKDPTGLWQRCYPYQIPLMALIPNNVANLLAGGKCLGTTHVTNGAYRVHPSEWSIGEAAGIVAAFCVTRKTDPRTVRASRMSELTSVLTAQGVQTVWPTAVKNRWLLPKGVRS
;
A
#
# COMPACT_ATOMS: atom_id res chain seq x y z
N MET A 1 -19.44 -21.15 8.50
CA MET A 1 -19.72 -21.04 7.04
C MET A 1 -20.87 -21.98 6.74
N ILE A 2 -21.93 -21.49 6.09
CA ILE A 2 -23.09 -22.28 5.67
C ILE A 2 -23.42 -21.89 4.23
N ASN A 3 -23.54 -22.86 3.32
CA ASN A 3 -23.92 -22.64 1.92
C ASN A 3 -23.11 -21.54 1.20
N GLY A 4 -21.78 -21.53 1.35
CA GLY A 4 -20.90 -20.54 0.71
C GLY A 4 -21.01 -19.12 1.29
N ARG A 5 -21.62 -18.97 2.48
CA ARG A 5 -21.75 -17.70 3.20
C ARG A 5 -21.03 -17.76 4.55
N ILE A 6 -20.43 -16.64 4.93
CA ILE A 6 -19.93 -16.39 6.27
C ILE A 6 -21.14 -16.14 7.17
N GLU A 7 -21.24 -16.92 8.24
CA GLU A 7 -22.29 -16.81 9.25
C GLU A 7 -21.84 -15.90 10.40
N SER A 8 -20.62 -16.15 10.87
CA SER A 8 -19.95 -15.34 11.88
C SER A 8 -18.44 -15.40 11.71
N LEU A 9 -17.73 -14.37 12.15
CA LEU A 9 -16.28 -14.38 12.30
C LEU A 9 -15.90 -14.33 13.79
N GLY A 10 -15.00 -15.22 14.20
CA GLY A 10 -14.42 -15.20 15.54
C GLY A 10 -13.24 -14.23 15.60
N LEU A 11 -13.25 -13.35 16.59
CA LEU A 11 -12.22 -12.35 16.87
C LEU A 11 -11.68 -12.62 18.28
N GLN A 12 -10.36 -12.69 18.44
CA GLN A 12 -9.74 -12.79 19.76
C GLN A 12 -9.17 -11.42 20.14
N GLY A 13 -9.65 -10.86 21.25
CA GLY A 13 -9.10 -9.63 21.78
C GLY A 13 -7.75 -9.84 22.48
N PRO A 14 -7.02 -8.76 22.81
CA PRO A 14 -5.80 -8.83 23.62
C PRO A 14 -6.02 -9.45 25.00
N ASP A 15 -7.27 -9.45 25.49
CA ASP A 15 -7.71 -10.10 26.72
C ASP A 15 -7.84 -11.64 26.60
N GLY A 16 -7.57 -12.19 25.41
CA GLY A 16 -7.73 -13.61 25.11
C GLY A 16 -9.19 -14.03 24.90
N VAL A 17 -10.16 -13.14 25.07
CA VAL A 17 -11.59 -13.44 24.96
C VAL A 17 -11.99 -13.49 23.49
N LYS A 18 -12.60 -14.61 23.10
CA LYS A 18 -13.18 -14.78 21.76
C LYS A 18 -14.56 -14.13 21.70
N ARG A 19 -14.75 -13.27 20.70
CA ARG A 19 -16.01 -12.60 20.36
C ARG A 19 -16.42 -13.01 18.95
N TYR A 20 -17.71 -13.06 18.68
CA TYR A 20 -18.23 -13.44 17.36
C TYR A 20 -18.97 -12.26 16.74
N ALA A 21 -18.56 -11.88 15.53
CA ALA A 21 -19.23 -10.85 14.73
C ALA A 21 -20.18 -11.52 13.74
N PHE A 22 -21.41 -11.03 13.68
CA PHE A 22 -22.46 -11.49 12.76
C PHE A 22 -22.81 -10.37 11.80
N GLY A 23 -23.08 -10.69 10.53
CA GLY A 23 -23.40 -9.68 9.53
C GLY A 23 -23.95 -10.26 8.25
N SER A 24 -24.78 -9.47 7.56
CA SER A 24 -25.29 -9.83 6.23
C SER A 24 -24.17 -9.87 5.20
N TYR A 25 -23.16 -9.02 5.36
CA TYR A 25 -21.92 -8.93 4.58
C TYR A 25 -20.72 -8.73 5.51
N PHE A 26 -19.58 -9.23 5.05
CA PHE A 26 -18.26 -9.00 5.62
C PHE A 26 -17.39 -8.33 4.57
N ILE A 27 -16.57 -7.37 5.00
CA ILE A 27 -15.64 -6.64 4.13
C ILE A 27 -14.25 -6.88 4.69
N ASP A 28 -13.35 -7.45 3.89
CA ASP A 28 -11.95 -7.65 4.29
C ASP A 28 -11.14 -6.39 3.98
N ALA A 29 -10.94 -5.57 5.01
CA ALA A 29 -10.07 -4.39 4.98
C ALA A 29 -8.81 -4.60 5.84
N THR A 30 -8.43 -5.86 6.09
CA THR A 30 -7.20 -6.16 6.82
C THR A 30 -5.99 -6.05 5.89
N ASP A 31 -4.84 -5.64 6.43
CA ASP A 31 -3.62 -5.43 5.63
C ASP A 31 -3.14 -6.70 4.90
N LEU A 32 -3.33 -7.87 5.50
CA LEU A 32 -2.87 -9.15 4.97
C LEU A 32 -3.97 -9.99 4.30
N GLY A 33 -5.21 -9.47 4.22
CA GLY A 33 -6.37 -10.22 3.72
C GLY A 33 -6.71 -11.43 4.61
N ASP A 34 -6.75 -11.23 5.93
CA ASP A 34 -6.88 -12.27 6.94
C ASP A 34 -8.27 -12.91 7.01
N ILE A 35 -9.32 -12.25 6.50
CA ILE A 35 -10.65 -12.87 6.43
C ILE A 35 -10.68 -13.91 5.30
N LEU A 36 -9.90 -13.74 4.23
CA LEU A 36 -9.90 -14.65 3.08
C LEU A 36 -9.67 -16.13 3.46
N PRO A 37 -8.60 -16.52 4.18
CA PRO A 37 -8.41 -17.90 4.59
C PRO A 37 -9.48 -18.36 5.59
N LEU A 38 -9.93 -17.49 6.51
CA LEU A 38 -10.97 -17.82 7.50
C LEU A 38 -12.31 -18.13 6.83
N ALA A 39 -12.65 -17.40 5.78
CA ALA A 39 -13.86 -17.58 4.97
C ALA A 39 -13.71 -18.66 3.90
N ARG A 40 -12.53 -19.29 3.77
CA ARG A 40 -12.18 -20.21 2.67
C ARG A 40 -12.38 -19.56 1.29
N ALA A 41 -12.19 -18.24 1.20
CA ALA A 41 -12.21 -17.53 -0.07
C ALA A 41 -10.94 -17.87 -0.84
N ASN A 42 -11.09 -18.17 -2.13
CA ASN A 42 -9.94 -18.42 -3.00
C ASN A 42 -9.09 -17.15 -3.11
N HIS A 43 -7.77 -17.28 -2.98
CA HIS A 43 -6.84 -16.16 -2.99
C HIS A 43 -5.45 -16.57 -3.51
N THR A 44 -4.65 -15.57 -3.87
CA THR A 44 -3.24 -15.71 -4.25
C THR A 44 -2.35 -15.00 -3.23
N VAL A 45 -1.16 -15.54 -2.98
CA VAL A 45 -0.06 -14.90 -2.25
C VAL A 45 1.17 -14.90 -3.15
N GLY A 46 1.94 -13.81 -3.11
CA GLY A 46 3.18 -13.65 -3.89
C GLY A 46 2.93 -13.66 -5.40
N ARG A 47 4.00 -13.77 -6.18
CA ARG A 47 3.95 -13.64 -7.65
C ARG A 47 3.24 -14.81 -8.32
N GLU A 48 2.29 -14.49 -9.20
CA GLU A 48 1.65 -15.46 -10.09
C GLU A 48 2.61 -16.00 -11.17
N LYS A 49 2.24 -17.12 -11.79
CA LYS A 49 2.89 -17.59 -13.02
C LYS A 49 2.75 -16.54 -14.11
N GLY A 50 3.87 -16.15 -14.72
CA GLY A 50 3.95 -15.28 -15.88
C GLY A 50 3.73 -16.01 -17.21
N GLY A 51 3.93 -15.29 -18.32
CA GLY A 51 3.75 -15.82 -19.68
C GLY A 51 2.28 -15.92 -20.12
N ALA A 52 2.01 -16.54 -21.27
CA ALA A 52 0.71 -16.47 -21.94
C ALA A 52 -0.47 -17.02 -21.09
N GLN A 53 -1.61 -16.31 -21.14
CA GLN A 53 -2.83 -16.71 -20.44
C GLN A 53 -3.33 -18.10 -20.85
N ALA A 54 -3.20 -18.47 -22.13
CA ALA A 54 -3.56 -19.81 -22.63
C ALA A 54 -2.79 -20.95 -21.96
N SER A 55 -1.62 -20.66 -21.36
CA SER A 55 -0.80 -21.61 -20.59
C SER A 55 -0.94 -21.44 -19.07
N GLY A 56 -1.96 -20.71 -18.62
CA GLY A 56 -2.23 -20.42 -17.20
C GLY A 56 -1.34 -19.33 -16.59
N GLY A 57 -0.65 -18.54 -17.41
CA GLY A 57 0.12 -17.37 -16.96
C GLY A 57 -0.74 -16.10 -16.84
N THR A 58 -0.20 -15.04 -16.27
CA THR A 58 -0.91 -13.75 -16.21
C THR A 58 -0.96 -13.02 -17.54
N GLY A 59 -0.02 -13.26 -18.47
CA GLY A 59 0.11 -12.53 -19.73
C GLY A 59 0.76 -11.15 -19.58
N GLU A 60 1.28 -10.82 -18.39
CA GLU A 60 1.79 -9.50 -18.05
C GLU A 60 3.23 -9.31 -18.54
N LEU A 61 3.50 -8.14 -19.12
CA LEU A 61 4.80 -7.77 -19.69
C LEU A 61 5.89 -7.81 -18.62
N ASN A 62 5.58 -7.29 -17.42
CA ASN A 62 6.50 -7.21 -16.30
C ASN A 62 6.43 -8.43 -15.36
N ASN A 63 5.87 -9.55 -15.81
CA ASN A 63 5.99 -10.85 -15.14
C ASN A 63 6.41 -11.95 -16.14
N PRO A 64 7.71 -12.06 -16.45
CA PRO A 64 8.22 -13.07 -17.39
C PRO A 64 8.40 -14.46 -16.76
N ASN A 65 8.22 -14.59 -15.44
CA ASN A 65 8.61 -15.79 -14.70
C ASN A 65 7.70 -17.00 -15.02
N PRO A 66 8.24 -18.17 -15.37
CA PRO A 66 7.44 -19.31 -15.85
C PRO A 66 6.68 -20.08 -14.75
N THR A 67 6.91 -19.75 -13.49
CA THR A 67 6.30 -20.40 -12.32
C THR A 67 5.78 -19.37 -11.34
N ALA A 68 4.72 -19.71 -10.61
CA ALA A 68 4.28 -18.93 -9.46
C ALA A 68 5.23 -19.15 -8.28
N ASP A 69 5.45 -18.13 -7.46
CA ASP A 69 6.22 -18.22 -6.22
C ASP A 69 5.52 -17.46 -5.09
N PRO A 70 4.90 -18.15 -4.12
CA PRO A 70 4.22 -17.49 -3.00
C PRO A 70 5.18 -16.78 -2.04
N MET A 71 6.50 -17.02 -2.12
CA MET A 71 7.52 -16.32 -1.33
C MET A 71 8.05 -15.08 -2.03
N ASP A 72 7.67 -14.85 -3.30
CA ASP A 72 7.97 -13.63 -4.03
C ASP A 72 6.91 -12.57 -3.72
N GLN A 73 7.06 -11.95 -2.56
CA GLN A 73 6.17 -10.92 -2.00
C GLN A 73 6.94 -9.61 -1.86
N GLN A 74 6.25 -8.48 -1.97
CA GLN A 74 6.84 -7.16 -1.72
C GLN A 74 7.29 -7.00 -0.26
N ALA A 75 8.35 -6.23 -0.06
CA ALA A 75 8.83 -5.87 1.27
C ALA A 75 7.79 -5.09 2.11
N PHE A 76 7.90 -5.25 3.42
CA PHE A 76 7.16 -4.47 4.41
C PHE A 76 8.12 -3.60 5.22
N THR A 77 7.58 -2.59 5.92
CA THR A 77 8.41 -1.61 6.64
C THR A 77 7.89 -1.39 8.05
N MET A 78 8.77 -1.40 9.05
CA MET A 78 8.42 -0.96 10.41
C MET A 78 8.57 0.56 10.51
N VAL A 79 7.46 1.27 10.35
CA VAL A 79 7.45 2.74 10.30
C VAL A 79 7.83 3.32 11.66
N MET A 80 8.68 4.34 11.67
CA MET A 80 9.04 5.10 12.88
C MET A 80 8.41 6.48 12.85
N ALA A 81 7.82 6.91 13.96
CA ALA A 81 7.43 8.31 14.13
C ALA A 81 8.62 9.08 14.71
N ILE A 82 9.17 10.02 13.95
CA ILE A 82 10.35 10.79 14.33
C ILE A 82 10.00 12.27 14.46
N GLY A 83 10.31 12.83 15.62
CA GLY A 83 10.23 14.26 15.92
C GLY A 83 11.56 14.96 15.68
N TYR A 84 11.50 16.23 15.29
CA TYR A 84 12.68 17.10 15.23
C TYR A 84 12.35 18.52 15.73
N PRO A 85 12.94 18.96 16.87
CA PRO A 85 12.73 20.30 17.40
C PRO A 85 13.65 21.31 16.70
N ARG A 86 13.09 22.11 15.80
CA ARG A 86 13.85 23.11 15.02
C ARG A 86 14.49 24.22 15.85
N SER A 87 13.98 24.50 17.05
CA SER A 87 14.55 25.48 17.98
C SER A 87 15.83 24.99 18.69
N GLY A 88 16.33 23.81 18.32
CA GLY A 88 17.38 23.09 19.06
C GLY A 88 16.78 22.15 20.10
N GLY A 89 17.47 21.04 20.36
CA GLY A 89 17.01 19.97 21.26
C GLY A 89 18.15 19.18 21.88
N SER A 90 17.80 18.31 22.83
CA SER A 90 18.72 17.36 23.44
C SER A 90 19.31 16.39 22.41
N ASP A 91 20.50 15.84 22.70
CA ASP A 91 21.00 14.68 21.97
C ASP A 91 20.12 13.47 22.31
N ASN A 92 19.50 12.89 21.29
CA ASN A 92 18.55 11.77 21.39
C ASN A 92 19.08 10.53 20.67
N ARG A 93 20.40 10.44 20.46
CA ARG A 93 21.05 9.29 19.80
C ARG A 93 20.64 7.96 20.43
N VAL A 94 20.18 7.05 19.58
CA VAL A 94 19.95 5.65 19.98
C VAL A 94 21.27 4.89 20.08
N SER A 95 21.30 3.82 20.86
CA SER A 95 22.44 2.90 20.85
C SER A 95 22.57 2.24 19.48
N LYS A 96 23.81 1.97 19.05
CA LYS A 96 24.11 1.33 17.77
C LYS A 96 23.44 -0.06 17.68
N PRO A 97 22.50 -0.28 16.74
CA PRO A 97 21.87 -1.59 16.57
C PRO A 97 22.87 -2.66 16.12
N ALA A 98 22.62 -3.92 16.46
CA ALA A 98 23.55 -5.01 16.16
C ALA A 98 23.65 -5.27 14.65
N SER A 99 22.54 -5.14 13.91
CA SER A 99 22.48 -5.29 12.45
C SER A 99 22.97 -4.05 11.67
N TYR A 100 23.36 -2.96 12.34
CA TYR A 100 23.70 -1.70 11.68
C TYR A 100 24.76 -1.86 10.58
N VAL A 101 25.84 -2.59 10.87
CA VAL A 101 26.96 -2.80 9.93
C VAL A 101 26.49 -3.47 8.63
N THR A 102 25.45 -4.30 8.69
CA THR A 102 24.86 -4.94 7.52
C THR A 102 24.09 -3.96 6.64
N HIS A 103 23.49 -2.93 7.23
CA HIS A 103 22.58 -2.01 6.53
C HIS A 103 23.21 -0.68 6.13
N GLU A 104 24.27 -0.26 6.82
CA GLU A 104 24.96 1.02 6.61
C GLU A 104 25.29 1.32 5.14
N PRO A 105 25.78 0.37 4.32
CA PRO A 105 26.10 0.67 2.92
C PRO A 105 24.87 1.11 2.13
N SER A 106 23.71 0.50 2.40
CA SER A 106 22.45 0.86 1.74
C SER A 106 21.96 2.24 2.13
N PHE A 107 22.18 2.66 3.39
CA PHE A 107 21.83 4.01 3.84
C PHE A 107 22.75 5.05 3.21
N ARG A 108 24.06 4.78 3.13
CA ARG A 108 25.00 5.68 2.43
C ARG A 108 24.63 5.86 0.98
N THR A 109 24.37 4.77 0.25
CA THR A 109 23.93 4.85 -1.15
C THR A 109 22.62 5.63 -1.26
N PHE A 110 21.65 5.37 -0.39
CA PHE A 110 20.37 6.06 -0.44
C PHE A 110 20.51 7.57 -0.19
N PHE A 111 21.14 7.98 0.91
CA PHE A 111 21.23 9.40 1.29
C PHE A 111 22.33 10.17 0.53
N ALA A 112 23.10 9.52 -0.34
CA ALA A 112 23.99 10.22 -1.28
C ALA A 112 23.20 11.01 -2.33
N ASP A 113 22.10 10.45 -2.81
CA ASP A 113 21.25 11.05 -3.86
C ASP A 113 19.94 11.63 -3.32
N ASN A 114 19.60 11.34 -2.06
CA ASN A 114 18.33 11.70 -1.45
C ASN A 114 18.55 12.64 -0.26
N LEU A 115 18.16 13.91 -0.44
CA LEU A 115 18.25 14.91 0.62
C LEU A 115 17.36 14.53 1.80
N PHE A 116 17.95 14.55 2.99
CA PHE A 116 17.24 14.52 4.26
C PHE A 116 17.67 15.71 5.11
N ASP A 117 16.82 16.72 5.24
CA ASP A 117 17.09 17.86 6.12
C ASP A 117 15.83 18.31 6.87
N PRO A 118 15.73 18.03 8.18
CA PRO A 118 14.62 18.49 9.01
C PRO A 118 14.78 19.95 9.50
N SER A 119 15.94 20.57 9.31
CA SER A 119 16.29 21.85 9.94
C SER A 119 15.53 23.05 9.40
N LYS A 120 15.01 22.97 8.17
CA LYS A 120 14.25 24.05 7.51
C LYS A 120 13.15 23.53 6.60
N GLU A 121 12.38 24.44 6.05
CA GLU A 121 11.43 24.15 4.98
C GLU A 121 12.15 24.18 3.63
N TYR A 122 11.82 23.23 2.77
CA TYR A 122 12.10 23.26 1.35
C TYR A 122 10.81 23.51 0.58
N SER A 123 10.91 24.34 -0.45
CA SER A 123 9.88 24.56 -1.44
C SER A 123 9.91 23.46 -2.50
N TRP A 124 8.93 23.47 -3.40
CA TRP A 124 8.91 22.55 -4.53
C TRP A 124 10.11 22.76 -5.48
N ASP A 125 10.60 23.98 -5.59
CA ASP A 125 11.72 24.35 -6.48
C ASP A 125 13.08 23.89 -5.92
N ASP A 126 13.18 23.67 -4.60
CA ASP A 126 14.41 23.18 -3.96
C ASP A 126 14.62 21.67 -4.14
N GLY A 127 13.65 20.96 -4.73
CA GLY A 127 13.67 19.52 -4.92
C GLY A 127 13.14 18.71 -3.73
N PRO A 128 13.10 17.37 -3.85
CA PRO A 128 12.51 16.52 -2.83
C PRO A 128 13.38 16.45 -1.56
N ASN A 129 12.76 16.66 -0.40
CA ASN A 129 13.35 16.42 0.92
C ASN A 129 12.60 15.28 1.62
N PHE A 130 13.33 14.22 1.98
CA PHE A 130 12.76 13.02 2.59
C PHE A 130 12.16 13.26 3.98
N TRP A 131 12.60 14.31 4.70
CA TRP A 131 11.92 14.73 5.93
C TRP A 131 10.48 15.21 5.65
N GLN A 132 10.32 16.17 4.73
CA GLN A 132 9.02 16.75 4.40
C GLN A 132 8.10 15.78 3.64
N TYR A 133 8.66 14.90 2.82
CA TYR A 133 7.92 13.92 2.01
C TYR A 133 6.96 13.05 2.85
N ARG A 134 7.35 12.67 4.07
CA ARG A 134 6.54 11.85 5.00
C ARG A 134 6.06 12.61 6.24
N ARG A 135 6.16 13.95 6.23
CA ARG A 135 5.81 14.76 7.40
C ARG A 135 4.30 14.78 7.61
N VAL A 136 3.86 14.36 8.80
CA VAL A 136 2.44 14.32 9.21
C VAL A 136 2.06 15.45 10.15
N SER A 137 3.05 16.10 10.77
CA SER A 137 2.87 17.32 11.55
C SER A 137 3.93 18.33 11.15
N ALA A 138 3.50 19.50 10.67
CA ALA A 138 4.35 20.65 10.38
C ALA A 138 3.94 21.78 11.32
N LEU A 139 4.82 22.24 12.21
CA LEU A 139 4.55 23.28 13.20
C LEU A 139 3.89 24.53 12.59
N SER A 140 4.30 24.91 11.38
CA SER A 140 3.78 26.08 10.66
C SER A 140 2.28 26.01 10.33
N ASN A 141 1.69 24.80 10.34
CA ASN A 141 0.26 24.60 10.08
C ASN A 141 -0.60 24.70 11.36
N PHE A 142 0.02 24.84 12.54
CA PHE A 142 -0.67 24.87 13.82
C PHE A 142 -0.50 26.20 14.54
N THR A 143 -1.46 26.53 15.40
CA THR A 143 -1.30 27.65 16.33
C THR A 143 -0.15 27.35 17.29
N SER A 144 0.62 28.39 17.63
CA SER A 144 1.77 28.26 18.53
C SER A 144 1.39 27.56 19.83
N GLY A 145 2.14 26.51 20.19
CA GLY A 145 1.92 25.70 21.39
C GLY A 145 0.95 24.50 21.22
N SER A 146 0.24 24.37 20.10
CA SER A 146 -0.70 23.24 19.88
C SER A 146 0.00 21.91 19.58
N VAL A 147 1.20 21.98 19.00
CA VAL A 147 2.09 20.85 18.78
C VAL A 147 3.50 21.26 19.21
N LEU A 148 4.26 20.31 19.72
CA LEU A 148 5.59 20.58 20.28
C LEU A 148 6.67 20.69 19.20
N GLU A 149 6.53 19.94 18.10
CA GLU A 149 7.53 19.87 17.03
C GLU A 149 6.94 19.26 15.75
N ASP A 150 7.73 19.29 14.68
CA ASP A 150 7.46 18.58 13.44
C ASP A 150 7.59 17.07 13.66
N VAL A 151 6.72 16.29 13.02
CA VAL A 151 6.76 14.82 13.06
C VAL A 151 6.70 14.25 11.66
N SER A 152 7.64 13.36 11.34
CA SER A 152 7.68 12.61 10.08
C SER A 152 7.60 11.10 10.33
N LEU A 153 6.88 10.40 9.45
CA LEU A 153 6.72 8.94 9.51
C LEU A 153 7.71 8.27 8.55
N LEU A 154 8.84 7.82 9.07
CA LEU A 154 9.94 7.33 8.22
C LEU A 154 9.60 5.96 7.63
N ASN A 155 9.44 5.94 6.30
CA ASN A 155 9.20 4.76 5.47
C ASN A 155 9.76 5.06 4.07
N PHE A 156 10.98 4.58 3.84
CA PHE A 156 11.80 4.84 2.66
C PHE A 156 12.32 3.51 2.08
N ALA A 157 12.75 3.54 0.82
CA ALA A 157 13.23 2.33 0.14
C ALA A 157 14.42 1.65 0.86
N CYS A 158 15.21 2.41 1.62
CA CYS A 158 16.36 1.89 2.35
C CYS A 158 16.02 1.18 3.67
N ASN A 159 14.82 1.35 4.23
CA ASN A 159 14.36 0.58 5.40
C ASN A 159 13.22 -0.39 5.09
N ASP A 160 13.02 -0.71 3.82
CA ASP A 160 12.17 -1.83 3.41
C ASP A 160 12.82 -3.16 3.77
N PHE A 161 12.10 -3.99 4.52
CA PHE A 161 12.58 -5.31 4.91
C PHE A 161 12.36 -6.32 3.78
N LYS A 162 13.45 -6.64 3.07
CA LYS A 162 13.44 -7.51 1.88
C LYS A 162 13.88 -8.95 2.16
N SER A 163 14.28 -9.29 3.40
CA SER A 163 14.91 -10.59 3.70
C SER A 163 13.93 -11.67 4.15
N GLY A 164 12.66 -11.35 4.38
CA GLY A 164 11.64 -12.30 4.80
C GLY A 164 10.23 -11.82 4.51
N VAL A 165 9.25 -12.69 4.79
CA VAL A 165 7.82 -12.45 4.53
C VAL A 165 7.00 -12.62 5.80
N LEU A 166 5.73 -12.16 5.76
CA LEU A 166 4.77 -12.36 6.85
C LEU A 166 3.73 -13.44 6.52
N LEU A 167 3.56 -13.79 5.24
CA LEU A 167 2.63 -14.81 4.75
C LEU A 167 3.37 -16.05 4.28
N GLY A 168 2.80 -17.22 4.55
CA GLY A 168 3.41 -18.51 4.16
C GLY A 168 4.48 -19.01 5.14
N VAL A 169 4.60 -18.38 6.31
CA VAL A 169 5.53 -18.75 7.39
C VAL A 169 4.77 -18.92 8.71
N ASP A 170 5.37 -19.64 9.65
CA ASP A 170 4.81 -19.80 11.00
C ASP A 170 4.93 -18.51 11.84
N ASP A 171 4.28 -18.49 13.00
CA ASP A 171 4.25 -17.30 13.86
C ASP A 171 5.62 -16.95 14.45
N ALA A 172 6.51 -17.93 14.63
CA ALA A 172 7.88 -17.69 15.10
C ALA A 172 8.71 -16.96 14.04
N ALA A 173 8.65 -17.42 12.78
CA ALA A 173 9.31 -16.77 11.66
C ALA A 173 8.70 -15.39 11.37
N LYS A 174 7.37 -15.22 11.48
CA LYS A 174 6.72 -13.92 11.36
C LYS A 174 7.21 -12.93 12.43
N ALA A 175 7.31 -13.38 13.68
CA ALA A 175 7.83 -12.57 14.77
C ALA A 175 9.31 -12.20 14.57
N ALA A 176 10.13 -13.17 14.14
CA ALA A 176 11.54 -12.96 13.84
C ALA A 176 11.74 -11.95 12.69
N ASN A 177 10.99 -12.09 11.60
CA ASN A 177 11.02 -11.16 10.46
C ASN A 177 10.57 -9.76 10.87
N THR A 178 9.54 -9.65 11.72
CA THR A 178 9.08 -8.36 12.24
C THR A 178 10.14 -7.71 13.14
N ALA A 179 10.79 -8.47 14.01
CA ALA A 179 11.87 -7.97 14.86
C ALA A 179 13.09 -7.49 14.04
N ALA A 180 13.50 -8.26 13.03
CA ALA A 180 14.58 -7.87 12.12
C ALA A 180 14.23 -6.59 11.33
N ALA A 181 12.98 -6.43 10.90
CA ALA A 181 12.51 -5.21 10.23
C ALA A 181 12.51 -3.98 11.17
N LYS A 182 12.20 -4.17 12.46
CA LYS A 182 12.34 -3.12 13.49
C LYS A 182 13.81 -2.72 13.64
N GLU A 183 14.71 -3.69 13.73
CA GLU A 183 16.15 -3.44 13.88
C GLU A 183 16.75 -2.71 12.67
N LEU A 184 16.31 -3.06 11.45
CA LEU A 184 16.64 -2.32 10.22
C LEU A 184 16.22 -0.85 10.32
N SER A 185 15.00 -0.59 10.80
CA SER A 185 14.49 0.79 10.92
C SER A 185 15.25 1.57 11.99
N LEU A 186 15.53 0.98 13.14
CA LEU A 186 16.39 1.58 14.16
C LEU A 186 17.82 1.84 13.65
N SER A 187 18.35 0.97 12.78
CA SER A 187 19.65 1.17 12.14
C SER A 187 19.66 2.40 11.23
N MET A 188 18.55 2.65 10.52
CA MET A 188 18.38 3.88 9.74
C MET A 188 18.32 5.12 10.65
N LEU A 189 17.58 5.08 11.76
CA LEU A 189 17.56 6.20 12.71
C LEU A 189 18.97 6.48 13.27
N TYR A 190 19.70 5.44 13.66
CA TYR A 190 21.09 5.58 14.10
C TYR A 190 21.94 6.25 13.02
N TYR A 191 21.83 5.84 11.75
CA TYR A 191 22.53 6.48 10.63
C TYR A 191 22.21 7.99 10.55
N LEU A 192 20.93 8.36 10.61
CA LEU A 192 20.49 9.75 10.55
C LEU A 192 21.01 10.60 11.72
N GLN A 193 21.16 10.01 12.90
CA GLN A 193 21.64 10.71 14.09
C GLN A 193 23.17 10.84 14.17
N ASN A 194 23.93 10.12 13.35
CA ASN A 194 25.38 10.00 13.52
C ASN A 194 26.19 10.25 12.25
N GLU A 195 25.64 9.97 11.06
CA GLU A 195 26.47 9.81 9.85
C GLU A 195 25.84 10.37 8.57
N VAL A 196 24.56 10.77 8.58
CA VAL A 196 23.91 11.32 7.37
C VAL A 196 24.55 12.65 6.97
N PRO A 197 24.95 12.83 5.69
CA PRO A 197 25.47 14.10 5.21
C PRO A 197 24.43 15.21 5.34
N ARG A 198 24.85 16.38 5.83
CA ARG A 198 24.03 17.58 5.89
C ARG A 198 24.40 18.56 4.79
N PRO A 199 23.44 19.38 4.31
CA PRO A 199 23.71 20.45 3.35
C PRO A 199 24.72 21.51 3.82
N ASP A 200 24.89 21.70 5.13
CA ASP A 200 25.83 22.64 5.73
C ASP A 200 27.26 22.08 5.89
N GLY A 201 27.52 20.86 5.40
CA GLY A 201 28.80 20.16 5.53
C GLY A 201 28.96 19.36 6.83
N GLY A 202 27.96 19.37 7.73
CA GLY A 202 27.90 18.48 8.88
C GLY A 202 27.49 17.05 8.52
N THR A 203 27.48 16.16 9.52
CA THR A 203 27.24 14.73 9.29
C THR A 203 26.32 14.07 10.33
N ASP A 204 25.30 14.76 10.85
CA ASP A 204 24.39 14.21 11.83
C ASP A 204 23.12 15.06 12.09
N TYR A 205 22.09 14.41 12.64
CA TYR A 205 20.97 15.08 13.30
C TYR A 205 20.69 14.46 14.68
N PRO A 206 21.49 14.78 15.73
CA PRO A 206 21.33 14.19 17.06
C PRO A 206 19.99 14.49 17.73
N ALA A 207 19.35 15.60 17.36
CA ALA A 207 18.06 16.00 17.94
C ALA A 207 16.87 15.17 17.45
N LEU A 208 17.01 14.37 16.38
CA LEU A 208 15.96 13.45 15.94
C LEU A 208 15.58 12.51 17.07
N ARG A 209 14.30 12.35 17.35
CA ARG A 209 13.84 11.48 18.44
C ARG A 209 12.61 10.67 18.06
N LEU A 210 12.54 9.46 18.60
CA LEU A 210 11.33 8.63 18.51
C LEU A 210 10.15 9.32 19.23
N ARG A 211 8.94 9.11 18.71
CA ARG A 211 7.68 9.65 19.25
C ARG A 211 6.70 8.55 19.69
N PRO A 212 6.95 7.90 20.84
CA PRO A 212 6.04 6.93 21.47
C PRO A 212 4.58 7.39 21.58
N ASP A 213 4.39 8.69 21.83
CA ASP A 213 3.09 9.32 21.95
C ASP A 213 2.32 9.39 20.61
N VAL A 214 3.05 9.43 19.49
CA VAL A 214 2.46 9.41 18.14
C VAL A 214 2.18 7.97 17.68
N SER A 215 3.13 7.06 17.90
CA SER A 215 2.96 5.65 17.50
C SER A 215 2.00 4.89 18.42
N GLY A 216 1.79 5.37 19.66
CA GLY A 216 1.06 4.66 20.69
C GLY A 216 1.77 3.37 21.14
N THR A 217 3.11 3.37 21.08
CA THR A 217 3.98 2.24 21.46
C THR A 217 5.15 2.78 22.30
N LEU A 218 5.66 1.99 23.24
CA LEU A 218 6.75 2.44 24.10
C LEU A 218 8.06 2.66 23.34
N ASP A 219 8.27 1.96 22.22
CA ASP A 219 9.48 2.01 21.41
C ASP A 219 9.44 3.08 20.30
N GLY A 220 8.32 3.81 20.12
CA GLY A 220 8.18 4.83 19.06
C GLY A 220 8.06 4.27 17.63
N ILE A 221 8.00 2.94 17.48
CA ILE A 221 7.82 2.24 16.21
C ILE A 221 6.35 1.85 16.06
N ALA A 222 5.81 1.85 14.84
CA ALA A 222 4.43 1.49 14.57
C ALA A 222 4.02 0.13 15.17
N LYS A 223 2.75 0.02 15.60
CA LYS A 223 2.15 -1.20 16.19
C LYS A 223 2.19 -2.39 15.24
N THR A 224 2.06 -2.13 13.95
CA THR A 224 2.08 -3.11 12.88
C THR A 224 2.96 -2.59 11.73
N PRO A 225 3.54 -3.50 10.92
CA PRO A 225 4.28 -3.12 9.74
C PRO A 225 3.37 -2.46 8.69
N TYR A 226 3.95 -1.55 7.90
CA TYR A 226 3.36 -1.08 6.66
C TYR A 226 3.43 -2.19 5.60
N ILE A 227 2.28 -2.72 5.22
CA ILE A 227 2.15 -3.84 4.28
C ILE A 227 1.92 -3.33 2.86
N ARG A 228 2.79 -3.75 1.93
CA ARG A 228 2.63 -3.51 0.50
C ARG A 228 1.83 -4.61 -0.20
N GLU A 229 2.01 -5.85 0.20
CA GLU A 229 1.34 -6.98 -0.44
C GLU A 229 0.78 -7.94 0.61
N GLY A 230 -0.53 -8.14 0.55
CA GLY A 230 -1.24 -9.16 1.29
C GLY A 230 -1.77 -10.25 0.37
N ARG A 231 -2.72 -11.05 0.88
CA ARG A 231 -3.48 -11.98 0.05
C ARG A 231 -4.38 -11.21 -0.91
N ARG A 232 -4.41 -11.62 -2.17
CA ARG A 232 -5.30 -11.06 -3.20
C ARG A 232 -6.40 -12.03 -3.54
N ILE A 233 -7.66 -11.60 -3.45
CA ILE A 233 -8.82 -12.43 -3.76
C ILE A 233 -8.76 -12.95 -5.20
N GLN A 234 -9.09 -14.22 -5.41
CA GLN A 234 -9.49 -14.73 -6.71
C GLN A 234 -10.94 -14.31 -6.96
N SER A 235 -11.07 -13.13 -7.55
CA SER A 235 -12.34 -12.46 -7.78
C SER A 235 -13.02 -12.95 -9.07
N ILE A 236 -14.26 -12.51 -9.31
CA ILE A 236 -14.98 -12.82 -10.55
C ILE A 236 -14.38 -12.12 -11.78
N GLY A 237 -13.51 -11.13 -11.57
CA GLY A 237 -12.69 -10.51 -12.60
C GLY A 237 -11.45 -9.89 -12.00
N ARG A 238 -10.30 -10.11 -12.63
CA ARG A 238 -8.98 -9.66 -12.16
C ARG A 238 -8.49 -8.47 -12.97
N ILE A 239 -7.84 -7.53 -12.30
CA ILE A 239 -7.16 -6.41 -12.93
C ILE A 239 -5.73 -6.86 -13.30
N PHE A 240 -5.33 -6.60 -14.54
CA PHE A 240 -4.03 -6.96 -15.10
C PHE A 240 -3.28 -5.72 -15.56
N GLU A 241 -1.97 -5.85 -15.72
CA GLU A 241 -1.04 -4.77 -16.04
C GLU A 241 -1.51 -3.93 -17.23
N TRP A 242 -1.94 -4.59 -18.32
CA TRP A 242 -2.41 -3.93 -19.55
C TRP A 242 -3.74 -3.19 -19.42
N HIS A 243 -4.38 -3.23 -18.25
CA HIS A 243 -5.51 -2.34 -17.96
C HIS A 243 -5.06 -0.95 -17.56
N VAL A 244 -3.84 -0.75 -17.05
CA VAL A 244 -3.44 0.51 -16.42
C VAL A 244 -2.09 1.06 -16.87
N GLU A 245 -1.13 0.18 -17.19
CA GLU A 245 0.26 0.56 -17.49
C GLU A 245 0.39 1.20 -18.87
N VAL A 246 1.15 2.29 -18.95
CA VAL A 246 1.17 3.16 -20.12
C VAL A 246 1.62 2.47 -21.39
N ASP A 247 2.74 1.76 -21.36
CA ASP A 247 3.33 1.13 -22.53
C ASP A 247 2.46 -0.02 -23.05
N ASN A 248 1.85 -0.80 -22.15
CA ASN A 248 0.86 -1.82 -22.49
C ASN A 248 -0.38 -1.21 -23.15
N ARG A 249 -0.91 -0.09 -22.63
CA ARG A 249 -2.08 0.57 -23.23
C ARG A 249 -1.74 1.11 -24.62
N VAL A 250 -0.58 1.76 -24.78
CA VAL A 250 -0.10 2.25 -26.08
C VAL A 250 0.02 1.09 -27.07
N ALA A 251 0.65 -0.02 -26.66
CA ALA A 251 0.80 -1.21 -27.49
C ALA A 251 -0.55 -1.84 -27.87
N LEU A 252 -1.49 -1.91 -26.93
CA LEU A 252 -2.80 -2.54 -27.12
C LEU A 252 -3.75 -1.69 -27.99
N THR A 253 -3.75 -0.36 -27.83
CA THR A 253 -4.70 0.52 -28.53
C THR A 253 -4.12 1.16 -29.78
N GLY A 254 -2.80 1.16 -29.96
CA GLY A 254 -2.11 1.88 -31.04
C GLY A 254 -2.20 3.41 -30.93
N LEU A 255 -2.68 3.93 -29.79
CA LEU A 255 -2.78 5.36 -29.54
C LEU A 255 -1.50 5.86 -28.86
N PRO A 256 -1.01 7.06 -29.18
CA PRO A 256 0.12 7.63 -28.47
C PRO A 256 -0.24 7.93 -27.01
N ASP A 257 0.77 7.99 -26.13
CA ASP A 257 0.63 8.29 -24.69
C ASP A 257 -0.26 9.53 -24.43
N SER A 258 -0.08 10.58 -25.23
CA SER A 258 -0.86 11.83 -25.15
C SER A 258 -2.37 11.69 -25.37
N GLN A 259 -2.83 10.55 -25.90
CA GLN A 259 -4.24 10.23 -26.15
C GLN A 259 -4.68 8.93 -25.47
N GLY A 260 -3.79 8.28 -24.72
CA GLY A 260 -4.09 7.00 -24.10
C GLY A 260 -4.95 7.14 -22.85
N THR A 261 -5.54 6.03 -22.44
CA THR A 261 -6.28 5.90 -21.17
C THR A 261 -6.13 4.50 -20.62
N ALA A 262 -6.37 4.34 -19.31
CA ALA A 262 -6.61 3.03 -18.72
C ALA A 262 -7.84 2.36 -19.36
N ALA A 263 -7.94 1.04 -19.23
CA ALA A 263 -9.15 0.30 -19.58
C ALA A 263 -10.37 0.91 -18.87
N GLN A 264 -11.49 1.03 -19.60
CA GLN A 264 -12.75 1.49 -19.04
C GLN A 264 -13.57 0.28 -18.58
N PHE A 265 -14.08 0.35 -17.36
CA PHE A 265 -14.92 -0.67 -16.76
C PHE A 265 -16.36 -0.16 -16.61
N THR A 266 -17.30 -0.89 -17.19
CA THR A 266 -18.74 -0.58 -17.09
C THR A 266 -19.30 -0.81 -15.69
N ASP A 267 -18.57 -1.58 -14.86
CA ASP A 267 -18.88 -1.86 -13.47
C ASP A 267 -17.99 -1.08 -12.49
N SER A 268 -17.47 0.09 -12.89
CA SER A 268 -16.66 0.94 -12.01
C SER A 268 -17.43 1.40 -10.77
N VAL A 269 -16.81 1.24 -9.60
CA VAL A 269 -17.35 1.66 -8.29
C VAL A 269 -16.44 2.65 -7.56
N GLY A 270 -15.31 3.01 -8.17
CA GLY A 270 -14.34 3.96 -7.60
C GLY A 270 -13.26 4.32 -8.61
N THR A 271 -12.36 5.22 -8.22
CA THR A 271 -11.21 5.64 -9.02
C THR A 271 -9.93 5.55 -8.21
N GLY A 272 -8.81 5.36 -8.90
CA GLY A 272 -7.49 5.41 -8.30
C GLY A 272 -6.46 5.93 -9.29
N HIS A 273 -5.34 6.41 -8.76
CA HIS A 273 -4.17 6.74 -9.57
C HIS A 273 -2.91 6.59 -8.73
N TYR A 274 -2.04 5.71 -9.20
CA TYR A 274 -0.68 5.54 -8.72
C TYR A 274 0.12 4.78 -9.77
N TRP A 275 1.45 4.82 -9.69
CA TRP A 275 2.32 4.07 -10.58
C TRP A 275 2.29 2.59 -10.20
N LEU A 276 2.72 1.71 -11.12
CA LEU A 276 3.10 0.35 -10.71
C LEU A 276 4.37 0.47 -9.89
N ASP A 277 4.21 0.44 -8.59
CA ASP A 277 5.28 0.53 -7.62
C ASP A 277 5.40 -0.81 -6.88
N ILE A 278 6.30 -1.66 -7.35
CA ILE A 278 6.63 -2.92 -6.70
C ILE A 278 7.95 -2.74 -6.00
N HIS A 279 7.94 -2.89 -4.68
CA HIS A 279 9.17 -2.92 -3.92
C HIS A 279 9.73 -4.34 -3.95
N GLY A 280 11.03 -4.46 -4.18
CA GLY A 280 11.69 -5.76 -4.16
C GLY A 280 11.50 -6.50 -2.84
N GLY A 281 11.55 -7.82 -2.90
CA GLY A 281 11.36 -8.72 -1.77
C GLY A 281 12.42 -9.83 -1.73
N PRO A 282 12.16 -10.93 -1.00
CA PRO A 282 13.15 -11.98 -0.76
C PRO A 282 13.54 -12.78 -2.01
N LYS A 283 12.70 -12.78 -3.05
CA LYS A 283 12.92 -13.53 -4.29
C LYS A 283 13.36 -12.65 -5.45
N ASP A 284 12.76 -11.46 -5.58
CA ASP A 284 13.19 -10.43 -6.52
C ASP A 284 13.47 -9.10 -5.79
N PRO A 285 14.73 -8.72 -5.56
CA PRO A 285 15.06 -7.48 -4.85
C PRO A 285 14.94 -6.21 -5.71
N THR A 286 14.71 -6.32 -7.02
CA THR A 286 14.81 -5.21 -7.98
C THR A 286 13.58 -4.29 -8.00
N GLY A 287 12.40 -4.89 -7.82
CA GLY A 287 11.13 -4.17 -7.87
C GLY A 287 10.76 -3.68 -9.27
N LEU A 288 9.67 -2.92 -9.37
CA LEU A 288 9.13 -2.37 -10.61
C LEU A 288 8.65 -0.94 -10.37
N TRP A 289 8.91 -0.05 -11.33
CA TRP A 289 8.41 1.32 -11.30
C TRP A 289 7.96 1.72 -12.71
N GLN A 290 6.66 1.66 -12.98
CA GLN A 290 6.09 1.97 -14.30
C GLN A 290 4.91 2.92 -14.22
N ARG A 291 4.76 3.77 -15.24
CA ARG A 291 3.67 4.76 -15.28
C ARG A 291 2.33 4.05 -15.49
N CYS A 292 1.29 4.59 -14.85
CA CYS A 292 -0.09 4.20 -15.09
C CYS A 292 -0.95 5.41 -15.42
N TYR A 293 -1.90 5.20 -16.32
CA TYR A 293 -3.02 6.13 -16.49
C TYR A 293 -3.90 6.16 -15.23
N PRO A 294 -4.60 7.27 -14.93
CA PRO A 294 -5.68 7.28 -13.96
C PRO A 294 -6.71 6.20 -14.30
N TYR A 295 -7.02 5.34 -13.34
CA TYR A 295 -7.76 4.10 -13.57
C TYR A 295 -9.02 4.01 -12.69
N GLN A 296 -9.84 3.02 -13.01
CA GLN A 296 -11.10 2.73 -12.33
C GLN A 296 -10.96 1.48 -11.45
N ILE A 297 -11.76 1.42 -10.38
CA ILE A 297 -11.89 0.24 -9.51
C ILE A 297 -13.16 -0.49 -9.92
N PRO A 298 -13.08 -1.63 -10.64
CA PRO A 298 -14.26 -2.35 -11.10
C PRO A 298 -14.84 -3.27 -10.01
N LEU A 299 -16.16 -3.32 -9.91
CA LEU A 299 -16.88 -4.16 -8.93
C LEU A 299 -16.49 -5.64 -9.04
N MET A 300 -16.21 -6.14 -10.25
CA MET A 300 -15.73 -7.52 -10.42
C MET A 300 -14.47 -7.86 -9.61
N ALA A 301 -13.60 -6.89 -9.32
CA ALA A 301 -12.38 -7.12 -8.55
C ALA A 301 -12.66 -7.23 -7.04
N LEU A 302 -13.79 -6.73 -6.57
CA LEU A 302 -14.17 -6.76 -5.14
C LEU A 302 -14.90 -8.05 -4.76
N ILE A 303 -15.46 -8.78 -5.73
CA ILE A 303 -16.34 -9.93 -5.48
C ILE A 303 -15.55 -11.24 -5.58
N PRO A 304 -15.40 -12.02 -4.48
CA PRO A 304 -14.73 -13.33 -4.51
C PRO A 304 -15.52 -14.36 -5.33
N ASN A 305 -14.80 -15.28 -5.97
CA ASN A 305 -15.40 -16.26 -6.86
C ASN A 305 -16.28 -17.31 -6.14
N ASN A 306 -16.06 -17.56 -4.84
CA ASN A 306 -16.66 -18.69 -4.12
C ASN A 306 -17.33 -18.33 -2.77
N VAL A 307 -17.37 -17.06 -2.36
CA VAL A 307 -18.03 -16.62 -1.12
C VAL A 307 -19.05 -15.52 -1.41
N ALA A 308 -20.32 -15.72 -1.04
CA ALA A 308 -21.41 -14.86 -1.53
C ALA A 308 -21.59 -13.55 -0.74
N ASN A 309 -21.09 -13.47 0.49
CA ASN A 309 -21.26 -12.29 1.37
C ASN A 309 -19.94 -11.73 1.90
N LEU A 310 -18.88 -11.84 1.10
CA LEU A 310 -17.58 -11.24 1.34
C LEU A 310 -17.27 -10.25 0.23
N LEU A 311 -16.68 -9.11 0.56
CA LEU A 311 -16.13 -8.13 -0.40
C LEU A 311 -14.70 -7.76 -0.01
N ALA A 312 -13.86 -7.43 -0.99
CA ALA A 312 -12.59 -6.76 -0.73
C ALA A 312 -12.84 -5.31 -0.31
N GLY A 313 -12.18 -4.87 0.77
CA GLY A 313 -12.27 -3.51 1.30
C GLY A 313 -10.93 -2.76 1.34
N GLY A 314 -9.96 -3.17 0.54
CA GLY A 314 -8.62 -2.59 0.47
C GLY A 314 -7.74 -3.33 -0.53
N LYS A 315 -6.43 -3.40 -0.27
CA LYS A 315 -5.44 -4.07 -1.15
C LYS A 315 -5.67 -5.57 -1.41
N CYS A 316 -6.61 -6.21 -0.71
CA CYS A 316 -6.95 -7.62 -0.94
C CYS A 316 -7.84 -7.86 -2.18
N LEU A 317 -8.21 -6.81 -2.93
CA LEU A 317 -8.98 -6.94 -4.17
C LEU A 317 -8.30 -7.82 -5.23
N GLY A 318 -9.05 -8.17 -6.27
CA GLY A 318 -8.59 -8.98 -7.39
C GLY A 318 -7.60 -8.28 -8.31
N THR A 319 -6.35 -8.21 -7.90
CA THR A 319 -5.18 -7.75 -8.68
C THR A 319 -4.18 -8.88 -8.88
N THR A 320 -3.24 -8.69 -9.80
CA THR A 320 -1.99 -9.47 -9.90
C THR A 320 -0.94 -8.91 -8.95
N HIS A 321 0.17 -9.64 -8.75
CA HIS A 321 1.34 -9.11 -8.03
C HIS A 321 1.81 -7.77 -8.62
N VAL A 322 1.82 -7.65 -9.95
CA VAL A 322 2.22 -6.44 -10.68
C VAL A 322 1.21 -5.30 -10.47
N THR A 323 -0.07 -5.51 -10.76
CA THR A 323 -1.07 -4.45 -10.63
C THR A 323 -1.37 -4.05 -9.20
N ASN A 324 -1.12 -4.92 -8.22
CA ASN A 324 -1.21 -4.58 -6.82
C ASN A 324 -0.38 -3.32 -6.50
N GLY A 325 0.78 -3.14 -7.15
CA GLY A 325 1.64 -1.95 -6.98
C GLY A 325 0.92 -0.62 -7.18
N ALA A 326 -0.08 -0.56 -8.07
CA ALA A 326 -0.89 0.64 -8.26
C ALA A 326 -2.09 0.73 -7.31
N TYR A 327 -2.78 -0.39 -7.05
CA TYR A 327 -4.05 -0.38 -6.31
C TYR A 327 -3.90 -0.40 -4.78
N ARG A 328 -2.70 -0.72 -4.27
CA ARG A 328 -2.42 -0.90 -2.83
C ARG A 328 -2.19 0.39 -2.03
N VAL A 329 -2.15 1.56 -2.66
CA VAL A 329 -1.85 2.80 -1.93
C VAL A 329 -3.09 3.33 -1.23
N HIS A 330 -2.90 3.93 -0.04
CA HIS A 330 -4.00 4.34 0.84
C HIS A 330 -5.15 5.11 0.16
N PRO A 331 -4.91 6.09 -0.77
CA PRO A 331 -6.03 6.74 -1.45
C PRO A 331 -6.91 5.78 -2.26
N SER A 332 -6.30 4.83 -2.98
CA SER A 332 -7.02 3.78 -3.70
C SER A 332 -7.70 2.82 -2.73
N GLU A 333 -7.06 2.46 -1.62
CA GLU A 333 -7.66 1.60 -0.58
C GLU A 333 -8.89 2.23 0.07
N TRP A 334 -8.86 3.54 0.35
CA TRP A 334 -10.01 4.28 0.87
C TRP A 334 -11.18 4.26 -0.12
N SER A 335 -10.90 4.48 -1.41
CA SER A 335 -11.93 4.38 -2.45
C SER A 335 -12.52 2.97 -2.54
N ILE A 336 -11.68 1.92 -2.45
CA ILE A 336 -12.13 0.52 -2.44
C ILE A 336 -13.01 0.24 -1.22
N GLY A 337 -12.60 0.67 -0.02
CA GLY A 337 -13.35 0.46 1.22
C GLY A 337 -14.70 1.17 1.23
N GLU A 338 -14.73 2.43 0.77
CA GLU A 338 -15.97 3.21 0.61
C GLU A 338 -16.93 2.54 -0.37
N ALA A 339 -16.43 2.15 -1.54
CA ALA A 339 -17.21 1.43 -2.54
C ALA A 339 -17.75 0.10 -1.99
N ALA A 340 -16.93 -0.68 -1.29
CA ALA A 340 -17.35 -1.95 -0.69
C ALA A 340 -18.48 -1.76 0.34
N GLY A 341 -18.38 -0.72 1.18
CA GLY A 341 -19.42 -0.36 2.14
C GLY A 341 -20.74 0.01 1.48
N ILE A 342 -20.70 0.86 0.45
CA ILE A 342 -21.89 1.28 -0.31
C ILE A 342 -22.52 0.08 -1.04
N VAL A 343 -21.71 -0.76 -1.68
CA VAL A 343 -22.19 -1.99 -2.35
C VAL A 343 -22.87 -2.93 -1.35
N ALA A 344 -22.27 -3.16 -0.18
CA ALA A 344 -22.87 -4.00 0.86
C ALA A 344 -24.21 -3.43 1.34
N ALA A 345 -24.27 -2.13 1.63
CA ALA A 345 -25.50 -1.45 2.04
C ALA A 345 -26.59 -1.49 0.96
N PHE A 346 -26.22 -1.30 -0.31
CA PHE A 346 -27.11 -1.44 -1.45
C PHE A 346 -27.70 -2.85 -1.54
N CYS A 347 -26.85 -3.88 -1.43
CA CYS A 347 -27.26 -5.28 -1.48
C CYS A 347 -28.25 -5.63 -0.36
N VAL A 348 -27.98 -5.19 0.87
CA VAL A 348 -28.88 -5.39 2.02
C VAL A 348 -30.21 -4.67 1.80
N THR A 349 -30.18 -3.40 1.45
CA THR A 349 -31.39 -2.56 1.30
C THR A 349 -32.28 -3.06 0.17
N ARG A 350 -31.68 -3.44 -0.96
CA ARG A 350 -32.40 -3.87 -2.16
C ARG A 350 -32.59 -5.38 -2.26
N LYS A 351 -32.24 -6.12 -1.21
CA LYS A 351 -32.34 -7.59 -1.12
C LYS A 351 -31.77 -8.28 -2.36
N THR A 352 -30.55 -7.90 -2.73
CA THR A 352 -29.82 -8.41 -3.90
C THR A 352 -28.40 -8.80 -3.51
N ASP A 353 -27.59 -9.23 -4.47
CA ASP A 353 -26.20 -9.61 -4.26
C ASP A 353 -25.26 -8.89 -5.26
N PRO A 354 -23.96 -8.75 -4.95
CA PRO A 354 -23.03 -8.01 -5.79
C PRO A 354 -22.93 -8.50 -7.24
N ARG A 355 -23.15 -9.80 -7.50
CA ARG A 355 -23.08 -10.36 -8.86
C ARG A 355 -24.31 -9.94 -9.67
N THR A 356 -25.48 -9.97 -9.05
CA THR A 356 -26.70 -9.47 -9.66
C THR A 356 -26.62 -7.96 -9.87
N VAL A 357 -26.07 -7.21 -8.90
CA VAL A 357 -25.84 -5.76 -9.05
C VAL A 357 -24.95 -5.47 -10.25
N ARG A 358 -23.82 -6.17 -10.38
CA ARG A 358 -22.92 -6.05 -11.53
C ARG A 358 -23.61 -6.39 -12.85
N ALA A 359 -24.43 -7.43 -12.87
CA ALA A 359 -25.04 -7.94 -14.09
C ALA A 359 -26.16 -7.02 -14.64
N SER A 360 -26.97 -6.42 -13.77
CA SER A 360 -28.19 -5.73 -14.21
C SER A 360 -28.58 -4.47 -13.45
N ARG A 361 -27.86 -4.08 -12.39
CA ARG A 361 -28.25 -2.93 -11.54
C ARG A 361 -27.15 -1.89 -11.34
N MET A 362 -26.15 -1.87 -12.21
CA MET A 362 -25.06 -0.89 -12.13
C MET A 362 -25.56 0.56 -12.19
N SER A 363 -26.58 0.87 -13.00
CA SER A 363 -27.14 2.24 -13.06
C SER A 363 -27.70 2.71 -11.70
N GLU A 364 -28.41 1.83 -11.00
CA GLU A 364 -28.95 2.12 -9.66
C GLU A 364 -27.82 2.27 -8.63
N LEU A 365 -26.81 1.39 -8.66
CA LEU A 365 -25.65 1.49 -7.78
C LEU A 365 -24.87 2.78 -8.03
N THR A 366 -24.59 3.13 -9.30
CA THR A 366 -23.88 4.36 -9.69
C THR A 366 -24.61 5.61 -9.21
N SER A 367 -25.95 5.60 -9.23
CA SER A 367 -26.75 6.69 -8.68
C SER A 367 -26.53 6.88 -7.17
N VAL A 368 -26.46 5.77 -6.42
CA VAL A 368 -26.15 5.80 -4.98
C VAL A 368 -24.72 6.24 -4.70
N LEU A 369 -23.73 5.70 -5.44
CA LEU A 369 -22.33 6.10 -5.33
C LEU A 369 -22.16 7.61 -5.59
N THR A 370 -22.77 8.12 -6.65
CA THR A 370 -22.74 9.54 -7.01
C THR A 370 -23.37 10.40 -5.92
N ALA A 371 -24.49 9.98 -5.35
CA ALA A 371 -25.15 10.70 -4.25
C ALA A 371 -24.32 10.73 -2.96
N GLN A 372 -23.39 9.79 -2.76
CA GLN A 372 -22.42 9.79 -1.67
C GLN A 372 -21.14 10.57 -1.99
N GLY A 373 -21.01 11.12 -3.21
CA GLY A 373 -19.81 11.83 -3.64
C GLY A 373 -18.70 10.93 -4.20
N VAL A 374 -18.97 9.62 -4.38
CA VAL A 374 -17.99 8.68 -4.93
C VAL A 374 -17.81 8.88 -6.42
N GLN A 375 -16.59 9.17 -6.84
CA GLN A 375 -16.22 9.24 -8.25
C GLN A 375 -15.99 7.84 -8.81
N THR A 376 -16.74 7.46 -9.84
CA THR A 376 -16.57 6.19 -10.57
C THR A 376 -15.86 6.34 -11.91
N VAL A 377 -15.61 7.58 -12.34
CA VAL A 377 -14.89 7.92 -13.57
C VAL A 377 -14.03 9.15 -13.32
N TRP A 378 -12.78 9.13 -13.79
CA TRP A 378 -11.92 10.31 -13.78
C TRP A 378 -12.46 11.42 -14.71
N PRO A 379 -12.48 12.69 -14.30
CA PRO A 379 -12.85 13.80 -15.16
C PRO A 379 -11.96 13.90 -16.41
N THR A 380 -12.54 14.20 -17.57
CA THR A 380 -11.82 14.32 -18.86
C THR A 380 -10.66 15.31 -18.80
N ALA A 381 -10.80 16.41 -18.06
CA ALA A 381 -9.74 17.42 -17.90
C ALA A 381 -8.48 16.85 -17.23
N VAL A 382 -8.63 15.89 -16.31
CA VAL A 382 -7.51 15.19 -15.65
C VAL A 382 -6.91 14.15 -16.60
N LYS A 383 -7.75 13.39 -17.30
CA LYS A 383 -7.32 12.41 -18.32
C LYS A 383 -6.49 13.02 -19.45
N ASN A 384 -6.64 14.32 -19.74
CA ASN A 384 -5.91 15.01 -20.80
C ASN A 384 -4.68 15.80 -20.30
N ARG A 385 -4.47 15.91 -18.98
CA ARG A 385 -3.39 16.70 -18.35
C ARG A 385 -2.59 15.95 -17.28
N TRP A 386 -2.77 14.63 -17.16
CA TRP A 386 -2.03 13.75 -16.25
C TRP A 386 -0.55 13.63 -16.68
N LEU A 387 0.17 14.74 -16.65
CA LEU A 387 1.59 14.82 -16.97
C LEU A 387 2.34 14.82 -15.63
N LEU A 388 2.90 13.68 -15.26
CA LEU A 388 4.05 13.66 -14.37
C LEU A 388 5.31 13.62 -15.25
N PRO A 389 6.34 14.44 -14.96
CA PRO A 389 7.60 14.36 -15.68
C PRO A 389 8.18 12.94 -15.63
N LYS A 390 8.88 12.55 -16.69
CA LYS A 390 9.63 11.30 -16.72
C LYS A 390 10.71 11.34 -15.62
N GLY A 391 10.62 10.39 -14.68
CA GLY A 391 11.72 9.99 -13.80
C GLY A 391 12.00 10.91 -12.62
N VAL A 392 11.59 10.47 -11.43
CA VAL A 392 12.43 10.29 -10.22
C VAL A 392 11.72 9.19 -9.41
N ARG A 393 12.42 8.11 -9.03
CA ARG A 393 11.88 7.12 -8.07
C ARG A 393 11.88 7.79 -6.68
N SER A 394 10.79 7.67 -5.92
CA SER A 394 10.75 8.08 -4.50
C SER A 394 11.46 7.09 -3.59
#